data_AF-A0A428YBS5-F1
#
_entry.id   AF-A0A428YBS5-F1
#
_cell.length_a   1.000
_cell.length_b   1.000
_cell.length_c   1.000
_cell.angle_alpha   90.00
_cell.angle_beta   90.00
_cell.angle_gamma   90.00
#
_symmetry.space_group_name_H-M   'P 1'
#
loop_
_entity.id
_entity.type
_entity.pdbx_description
1 polymer ?
#
loop_
_entity_poly.entity_id
_entity_poly.type
_entity_poly.pdbx_seq_one_letter_code
_entity_poly.pdbx_strand_id
1 'polypeptide(L)'
;MKLSLNKRQVVIAGVVIAVVLVGLAVGRSSRDEEVGKLDAPATRACADFAEGYPAARGKTARLALADKVSTSVAGSDNGAIADRVSAVGRSANDSDAAWKSAAAALTQACRDAGWS
;
A
#
# COMPACT_ATOMS: atom_id res chain seq x y z
N MET A 1 31.98 18.91 5.15
CA MET A 1 32.30 17.52 5.54
C MET A 1 32.72 16.74 4.30
N LYS A 2 33.95 16.23 4.28
CA LYS A 2 34.50 15.47 3.15
C LYS A 2 34.19 13.99 3.39
N LEU A 3 33.18 13.47 2.71
CA LEU A 3 32.81 12.05 2.78
C LEU A 3 33.90 11.22 2.10
N SER A 4 34.80 10.64 2.89
CA SER A 4 35.73 9.60 2.44
C SER A 4 34.96 8.29 2.27
N LEU A 5 34.28 8.17 1.13
CA LEU A 5 33.54 6.97 0.75
C LEU A 5 34.52 5.86 0.38
N ASN A 6 34.70 4.89 1.29
CA ASN A 6 35.41 3.65 1.00
C ASN A 6 34.64 2.83 -0.05
N LYS A 7 35.35 2.22 -1.02
CA LYS A 7 34.75 1.41 -2.11
C LYS A 7 33.70 0.40 -1.60
N ARG A 8 33.88 -0.16 -0.39
CA ARG A 8 32.93 -1.08 0.24
C ARG A 8 31.60 -0.41 0.65
N GLN A 9 31.61 0.84 1.12
CA GLN A 9 30.38 1.58 1.45
C GLN A 9 29.62 2.00 0.20
N VAL A 10 30.31 2.29 -0.91
CA VAL A 10 29.67 2.55 -2.21
C VAL A 10 28.95 1.30 -2.72
N VAL A 11 29.54 0.12 -2.54
CA VAL A 11 28.93 -1.15 -2.92
C VAL A 11 27.71 -1.47 -2.06
N ILE A 12 27.78 -1.28 -0.73
CA ILE A 12 26.63 -1.54 0.16
C ILE A 12 25.48 -0.56 -0.11
N ALA A 13 25.77 0.73 -0.28
CA ALA A 13 24.76 1.73 -0.62
C ALA A 13 24.12 1.46 -1.99
N GLY A 14 24.91 1.03 -2.98
CA GLY A 14 24.42 0.63 -4.29
C GLY A 14 23.52 -0.60 -4.25
N VAL A 15 23.85 -1.60 -3.44
CA VAL A 15 23.04 -2.83 -3.29
C VAL A 15 21.72 -2.54 -2.59
N VAL A 16 21.68 -1.71 -1.55
CA VAL A 16 20.41 -1.35 -0.89
C VAL A 16 19.48 -0.58 -1.84
N ILE A 17 20.02 0.35 -2.63
CA ILE A 17 19.25 1.08 -3.65
C ILE A 17 18.77 0.12 -4.74
N ALA A 18 19.62 -0.81 -5.19
CA ALA A 18 19.24 -1.81 -6.19
C ALA A 18 18.16 -2.78 -5.68
N VAL A 19 18.20 -3.20 -4.42
CA VAL A 19 17.15 -4.06 -3.83
C VAL A 19 15.83 -3.31 -3.69
N VAL A 20 15.84 -2.03 -3.31
CA VAL A 20 14.63 -1.20 -3.28
C VAL A 20 14.07 -1.00 -4.69
N LEU A 21 14.92 -0.79 -5.69
CA LEU A 21 14.50 -0.62 -7.09
C LEU A 21 14.00 -1.93 -7.72
N VAL A 22 14.59 -3.09 -7.39
CA VAL A 22 14.10 -4.39 -7.86
C VAL A 22 12.81 -4.77 -7.14
N GLY A 23 12.63 -4.44 -5.85
CA GLY A 23 11.33 -4.55 -5.17
C GLY A 23 10.24 -3.68 -5.82
N LEU A 24 10.60 -2.48 -6.28
CA LEU A 24 9.73 -1.60 -7.07
C LEU A 24 9.47 -2.11 -8.50
N ALA A 25 10.37 -2.91 -9.08
CA ALA A 25 10.22 -3.46 -10.44
C ALA A 25 9.46 -4.79 -10.46
N VAL A 26 9.64 -5.66 -9.47
CA VAL A 26 8.84 -6.90 -9.32
C VAL A 26 7.39 -6.58 -8.94
N GLY A 27 7.13 -5.42 -8.32
CA GLY A 27 5.77 -4.85 -8.13
C GLY A 27 5.18 -4.15 -9.36
N ARG A 28 5.93 -4.08 -10.48
CA ARG A 28 5.44 -3.61 -11.79
C ARG A 28 5.47 -4.76 -12.80
N SER A 29 4.96 -5.92 -12.40
CA SER A 29 4.31 -6.74 -13.43
C SER A 29 3.02 -6.01 -13.76
N SER A 30 3.02 -5.32 -14.90
CA SER A 30 1.83 -4.90 -15.61
C SER A 30 1.05 -6.15 -15.99
N ARG A 31 0.45 -6.82 -15.01
CA ARG A 31 -0.84 -7.43 -15.28
C ARG A 31 -1.74 -6.24 -15.49
N ASP A 32 -2.21 -6.07 -16.72
CA ASP A 32 -3.60 -5.68 -16.94
C ASP A 32 -4.47 -6.69 -16.16
N GLU A 33 -4.42 -6.64 -14.83
CA GLU A 33 -5.55 -7.01 -14.01
C GLU A 33 -6.58 -6.00 -14.44
N GLU A 34 -7.49 -6.45 -15.31
CA GLU A 34 -8.76 -5.80 -15.59
C GLU A 34 -9.14 -5.10 -14.29
N VAL A 35 -9.06 -3.77 -14.27
CA VAL A 35 -9.34 -3.00 -13.05
C VAL A 35 -10.75 -3.41 -12.71
N GLY A 36 -10.86 -4.30 -11.72
CA GLY A 36 -12.10 -4.99 -11.44
C GLY A 36 -13.16 -3.90 -11.27
N LYS A 37 -14.36 -4.11 -11.78
CA LYS A 37 -15.43 -3.15 -11.51
C LYS A 37 -15.54 -2.98 -10.00
N LEU A 38 -15.80 -1.75 -9.56
CA LEU A 38 -16.03 -1.47 -8.16
C LEU A 38 -17.31 -2.20 -7.71
N ASP A 39 -17.14 -3.38 -7.11
CA ASP A 39 -18.23 -4.14 -6.49
C ASP A 39 -18.61 -3.53 -5.14
N ALA A 40 -19.70 -4.03 -4.54
CA ALA A 40 -20.20 -3.52 -3.27
C ALA A 40 -19.20 -3.69 -2.11
N PRO A 41 -18.55 -4.86 -1.92
CA PRO A 41 -17.45 -5.01 -0.97
C PRO A 41 -16.29 -4.02 -1.17
N ALA A 42 -15.79 -3.86 -2.40
CA ALA A 42 -14.72 -2.92 -2.73
C ALA A 42 -15.12 -1.47 -2.45
N THR A 43 -16.35 -1.07 -2.82
CA THR A 43 -16.89 0.24 -2.52
C THR A 43 -16.90 0.51 -1.02
N ARG A 44 -17.37 -0.47 -0.23
CA ARG A 44 -17.41 -0.38 1.23
C ARG A 44 -16.00 -0.27 1.81
N ALA A 45 -15.05 -1.07 1.33
CA ALA A 45 -13.66 -0.99 1.76
C ALA A 45 -13.04 0.38 1.49
N CYS A 46 -13.26 0.95 0.30
CA CYS A 46 -12.80 2.29 -0.04
C CYS A 46 -13.41 3.37 0.86
N ALA A 47 -14.72 3.30 1.11
CA ALA A 47 -15.43 4.21 2.01
C ALA A 47 -14.94 4.10 3.47
N ASP A 48 -14.87 2.88 4.01
CA ASP A 48 -14.40 2.63 5.37
C ASP A 48 -12.96 3.10 5.57
N PHE A 49 -12.10 2.88 4.57
CA PHE A 49 -10.73 3.35 4.62
C PHE A 49 -10.66 4.88 4.64
N ALA A 50 -11.40 5.55 3.75
CA ALA A 50 -11.39 7.01 3.66
C ALA A 50 -11.96 7.68 4.92
N GLU A 51 -13.00 7.11 5.51
CA GLU A 51 -13.58 7.59 6.77
C GLU A 51 -12.62 7.40 7.94
N GLY A 52 -11.99 6.22 8.05
CA GLY A 52 -11.13 5.90 9.18
C GLY A 52 -9.71 6.45 9.11
N TYR A 53 -9.18 6.70 7.91
CA TYR A 53 -7.78 7.11 7.72
C TYR A 53 -7.39 8.41 8.44
N PRO A 54 -8.21 9.49 8.45
CA PRO A 54 -7.90 10.72 9.19
C PRO A 54 -7.73 10.49 10.71
N ALA A 55 -8.49 9.55 11.26
CA ALA A 55 -8.50 9.18 12.68
C ALA A 55 -7.45 8.11 13.04
N ALA A 56 -6.88 7.41 12.05
CA ALA A 56 -5.87 6.36 12.23
C ALA A 56 -4.47 6.93 12.56
N ARG A 57 -4.38 7.71 13.65
CA ARG A 57 -3.15 8.31 14.15
C ARG A 57 -2.49 7.37 15.15
N GLY A 58 -1.50 6.62 14.68
CA GLY A 58 -0.70 5.72 15.51
C GLY A 58 -1.01 4.24 15.26
N LYS A 59 -0.08 3.39 15.70
CA LYS A 59 -0.02 1.97 15.33
C LYS A 59 -1.32 1.21 15.58
N THR A 60 -1.89 1.31 16.78
CA THR A 60 -3.13 0.61 17.14
C THR A 60 -4.30 1.01 16.25
N ALA A 61 -4.46 2.31 15.97
CA ALA A 61 -5.55 2.81 15.14
C ALA A 61 -5.38 2.42 13.66
N ARG A 62 -4.14 2.36 13.16
CA ARG A 62 -3.83 1.86 11.81
C ARG A 62 -4.17 0.39 11.65
N LEU A 63 -3.80 -0.44 12.64
CA LEU A 63 -4.11 -1.87 12.64
C LEU A 63 -5.62 -2.10 12.66
N ALA A 64 -6.33 -1.42 13.57
CA ALA A 64 -7.80 -1.52 13.64
C ALA A 64 -8.48 -1.09 12.33
N LEU A 65 -7.98 -0.02 11.69
CA LEU A 65 -8.49 0.39 10.38
C LEU A 65 -8.20 -0.66 9.31
N ALA A 66 -6.98 -1.19 9.26
CA ALA A 66 -6.61 -2.19 8.28
C ALA A 66 -7.42 -3.49 8.43
N ASP A 67 -7.70 -3.93 9.66
CA ASP A 67 -8.55 -5.10 9.93
C ASP A 67 -9.99 -4.86 9.48
N LYS A 68 -10.55 -3.66 9.78
CA LYS A 68 -11.88 -3.25 9.31
C LYS A 68 -11.96 -3.31 7.78
N VAL A 69 -11.02 -2.67 7.11
CA VAL A 69 -11.03 -2.57 5.64
C VAL A 69 -10.77 -3.94 4.98
N SER A 70 -9.93 -4.78 5.58
CA SER A 70 -9.73 -6.17 5.15
C SER A 70 -11.01 -7.00 5.26
N THR A 71 -11.81 -6.75 6.29
CA THR A 71 -13.14 -7.38 6.43
C THR A 71 -14.11 -6.83 5.38
N SER A 72 -14.08 -5.54 5.09
CA SER A 72 -14.99 -4.91 4.13
C SER A 72 -14.73 -5.35 2.69
N VAL A 73 -13.47 -5.61 2.32
CA VAL A 73 -13.11 -6.12 0.98
C VAL A 73 -13.25 -7.65 0.87
N ALA A 74 -13.57 -8.34 1.96
CA ALA A 74 -13.74 -9.79 1.94
C ALA A 74 -14.88 -10.20 1.00
N GLY A 75 -14.57 -11.06 0.03
CA GLY A 75 -15.53 -11.48 -1.00
C GLY A 75 -15.71 -10.48 -2.14
N SER A 76 -14.84 -9.47 -2.25
CA SER A 76 -14.72 -8.66 -3.46
C SER A 76 -14.10 -9.49 -4.60
N ASP A 77 -14.58 -9.27 -5.82
CA ASP A 77 -13.96 -9.80 -7.04
C ASP A 77 -12.86 -8.84 -7.56
N ASN A 78 -12.70 -7.67 -6.92
CA ASN A 78 -11.69 -6.69 -7.25
C ASN A 78 -10.34 -7.03 -6.60
N GLY A 79 -9.57 -7.91 -7.26
CA GLY A 79 -8.24 -8.33 -6.81
C GLY A 79 -7.28 -7.15 -6.59
N ALA A 80 -7.33 -6.13 -7.44
CA ALA A 80 -6.48 -4.96 -7.33
C ALA A 80 -6.73 -4.19 -6.01
N ILE A 81 -7.98 -3.98 -5.60
CA ILE A 81 -8.30 -3.34 -4.32
C ILE A 81 -7.95 -4.27 -3.14
N ALA A 82 -8.28 -5.56 -3.23
CA ALA A 82 -7.96 -6.54 -2.18
C ALA A 82 -6.45 -6.62 -1.88
N ASP A 83 -5.61 -6.59 -2.91
CA ASP A 83 -4.15 -6.58 -2.77
C ASP A 83 -3.64 -5.32 -2.09
N ARG A 84 -4.24 -4.16 -2.42
CA ARG A 84 -3.88 -2.87 -1.80
C ARG A 84 -4.32 -2.81 -0.34
N VAL A 85 -5.50 -3.33 -0.01
CA VAL A 85 -5.95 -3.46 1.38
C VAL A 85 -4.99 -4.36 2.17
N SER A 86 -4.55 -5.48 1.59
CA SER A 86 -3.56 -6.36 2.20
C SER A 86 -2.19 -5.67 2.39
N ALA A 87 -1.79 -4.77 1.49
CA ALA A 87 -0.58 -3.95 1.65
C ALA A 87 -0.73 -2.92 2.77
N VAL A 88 -1.90 -2.30 2.90
CA VAL A 88 -2.23 -1.40 4.01
C VAL A 88 -2.12 -2.13 5.35
N GLY A 89 -2.67 -3.34 5.48
CA GLY A 89 -2.54 -4.16 6.70
C GLY A 89 -1.10 -4.49 7.08
N ARG A 90 -0.27 -4.90 6.11
CA ARG A 90 1.16 -5.13 6.36
C ARG A 90 1.88 -3.87 6.84
N SER A 91 1.63 -2.74 6.18
CA SER A 91 2.29 -1.46 6.51
C SER A 91 1.78 -0.80 7.80
N ALA A 92 0.63 -1.21 8.34
CA ALA A 92 0.05 -0.64 9.57
C ALA A 92 0.98 -0.80 10.79
N ASN A 93 1.80 -1.85 10.80
CA ASN A 93 2.79 -2.16 11.84
C ASN A 93 4.19 -1.57 11.56
N ASP A 94 4.43 -1.06 10.36
CA ASP A 94 5.73 -0.56 9.91
C ASP A 94 5.92 0.93 10.25
N SER A 95 6.67 1.66 9.42
CA SER A 95 6.87 3.11 9.54
C SER A 95 5.64 3.91 9.11
N ASP A 96 5.51 5.13 9.62
CA ASP A 96 4.48 6.09 9.18
C ASP A 96 4.57 6.39 7.67
N ALA A 97 5.79 6.41 7.12
CA ALA A 97 6.00 6.60 5.69
C ALA A 97 5.45 5.42 4.86
N ALA A 98 5.70 4.18 5.30
CA ALA A 98 5.17 2.98 4.64
C ALA A 98 3.63 2.97 4.69
N TRP A 99 3.04 3.27 5.85
CA TRP A 99 1.59 3.39 6.02
C TRP A 99 0.99 4.42 5.05
N LYS A 100 1.55 5.64 5.01
CA LYS A 100 1.06 6.71 4.11
C LYS A 100 1.19 6.34 2.64
N SER A 101 2.27 5.66 2.26
CA SER A 101 2.48 5.21 0.89
C SER A 101 1.47 4.15 0.47
N ALA A 102 1.23 3.15 1.33
CA ALA A 102 0.22 2.12 1.09
C ALA A 102 -1.20 2.71 1.04
N ALA A 103 -1.49 3.65 1.94
CA ALA A 103 -2.75 4.40 1.95
C ALA A 103 -3.00 5.13 0.63
N ALA A 104 -2.01 5.88 0.14
CA ALA A 104 -2.11 6.59 -1.13
C ALA A 104 -2.33 5.63 -2.31
N ALA A 105 -1.66 4.48 -2.31
CA ALA A 105 -1.83 3.47 -3.34
C ALA A 105 -3.24 2.83 -3.31
N LEU A 106 -3.80 2.56 -2.13
CA LEU A 106 -5.17 2.08 -1.99
C LEU A 106 -6.18 3.13 -2.49
N THR A 107 -6.04 4.39 -2.07
CA THR A 107 -6.93 5.47 -2.54
C THR A 107 -6.86 5.63 -4.06
N GLN A 108 -5.67 5.49 -4.65
CA GLN A 108 -5.53 5.52 -6.10
C GLN A 108 -6.26 4.35 -6.76
N ALA A 109 -6.08 3.12 -6.28
CA ALA A 109 -6.78 1.95 -6.81
C ALA A 109 -8.32 2.09 -6.72
N CYS A 110 -8.83 2.65 -5.62
CA CYS A 110 -10.25 2.98 -5.50
C CYS A 110 -10.71 3.94 -6.60
N ARG A 111 -9.97 5.02 -6.84
CA ARG A 111 -10.30 6.00 -7.91
C ARG A 111 -10.21 5.39 -9.31
N ASP A 112 -9.19 4.58 -9.56
CA ASP A 112 -9.00 3.90 -10.85
C ASP A 112 -10.15 2.91 -11.13
N ALA A 113 -10.72 2.31 -10.08
CA ALA A 113 -11.92 1.47 -10.16
C ALA A 113 -13.24 2.26 -10.27
N GLY A 114 -13.21 3.59 -10.21
CA GLY A 114 -14.38 4.47 -10.37
C GLY A 114 -15.02 4.98 -9.07
N TRP A 115 -14.34 4.83 -7.92
CA TRP A 115 -14.81 5.40 -6.65
C TRP A 115 -14.60 6.92 -6.61
N SER A 116 -15.65 7.67 -6.27
CA SER A 116 -15.67 9.15 -6.22
C SER A 116 -16.33 9.68 -4.95
#